data_AF-A0A7K1JCE6-F1
#
_entry.id   AF-A0A7K1JCE6-F1
#
_cell.length_a   1.000
_cell.length_b   1.000
_cell.length_c   1.000
_cell.angle_alpha   90.00
_cell.angle_beta   90.00
_cell.angle_gamma   90.00
#
_symmetry.space_group_name_H-M   'P 1'
#
loop_
_entity.id
_entity.type
_entity.pdbx_description
1 polymer ?
#
loop_
_entity_poly.entity_id
_entity_poly.type
_entity_poly.pdbx_seq_one_letter_code
_entity_poly.pdbx_strand_id
1 'polypeptide(L)' 'MEVVSTGNGERLQITAPRRGTSIRLDPVELEALTWQTTDTFTRMLEGSIGPCQPELAVGEPDFVKSDDRAPL' A
#
# COMPACT_ATOMS: atom_id res chain seq x y z
N MET A 1 12.50 0.33 -1.36
CA MET A 1 12.26 -0.45 -0.13
C MET A 1 13.55 -1.13 0.23
N GLU A 2 13.86 -1.25 1.52
CA GLU A 2 15.11 -1.83 2.02
C GLU A 2 14.87 -2.61 3.32
N VAL A 3 15.67 -3.62 3.60
CA VAL A 3 15.65 -4.32 4.89
C VAL A 3 16.59 -3.59 5.84
N VAL A 4 16.10 -3.26 7.03
CA VAL A 4 16.86 -2.60 8.09
C VAL A 4 16.90 -3.48 9.34
N SER A 5 18.11 -3.71 9.85
CA SER A 5 18.30 -4.43 11.12
C SER A 5 18.00 -3.51 12.30
N THR A 6 17.25 -4.02 13.27
CA THR A 6 16.94 -3.34 14.53
C THR A 6 17.36 -4.21 15.71
N GLY A 7 17.35 -3.68 16.93
CA GLY A 7 17.62 -4.48 18.13
C GLY A 7 16.63 -5.64 18.35
N ASN A 8 15.44 -5.57 17.73
CA ASN A 8 14.37 -6.57 17.83
C ASN A 8 14.24 -7.42 16.55
N GLY A 9 15.28 -7.48 15.71
CA GLY A 9 15.28 -8.20 14.44
C GLY A 9 15.13 -7.28 13.23
N GLU A 10 14.85 -7.88 12.08
CA GLU A 10 14.76 -7.16 10.80
C GLU A 10 13.40 -6.48 10.61
N ARG A 11 13.40 -5.39 9.83
CA ARG A 11 12.20 -4.68 9.39
C ARG A 11 12.32 -4.32 7.92
N LEU A 12 11.22 -4.36 7.18
CA LEU A 12 11.12 -3.78 5.85
C LEU A 12 10.80 -2.28 5.96
N GLN A 13 11.72 -1.43 5.52
CA GLN A 13 11.49 0.01 5.42
C GLN A 13 10.89 0.35 4.04
N ILE A 14 9.72 0.98 4.09
CA ILE A 14 9.01 1.52 2.93
C ILE A 14 9.00 3.04 3.06
N THR A 15 9.54 3.72 2.06
CA THR A 15 9.62 5.19 2.03
C THR A 15 8.79 5.70 0.87
N ALA A 16 8.02 6.76 1.11
CA ALA A 16 7.29 7.52 0.10
C ALA A 16 7.96 8.90 -0.08
N PRO A 17 8.94 9.05 -0.99
CA PRO A 17 9.76 10.26 -1.08
C PRO A 17 8.93 11.51 -1.34
N ARG A 18 7.90 11.41 -2.18
CA ARG A 18 6.99 12.51 -2.52
C ARG A 18 6.20 13.03 -1.31
N ARG A 19 5.97 12.19 -0.30
CA ARG A 19 5.25 12.54 0.93
C ARG A 19 6.19 12.80 2.11
N GLY A 20 7.48 12.51 1.96
CA GLY A 20 8.45 12.58 3.06
C GLY A 20 8.17 11.60 4.20
N THR A 21 7.33 10.58 3.97
CA THR A 21 6.95 9.60 4.99
C THR A 21 7.70 8.29 4.82
N SER A 22 7.91 7.59 5.92
CA SER A 22 8.44 6.22 5.92
C SER A 22 7.77 5.39 7.00
N ILE A 23 7.69 4.08 6.76
CA ILE A 23 7.19 3.09 7.70
C ILE A 23 8.17 1.91 7.73
N ARG A 24 8.26 1.26 8.90
CA ARG A 24 9.03 0.03 9.09
C ARG A 24 8.08 -1.06 9.55
N LEU A 25 8.12 -2.20 8.88
CA LEU A 25 7.23 -3.32 9.14
C LEU A 25 8.05 -4.57 9.46
N ASP A 26 7.64 -5.29 10.48
CA ASP A 26 8.18 -6.61 10.79
C ASP A 26 7.51 -7.74 10.00
N PRO A 27 8.07 -8.96 10.04
CA PRO A 27 7.48 -10.08 9.30
C PRO A 27 6.03 -10.39 9.69
N VAL A 28 5.65 -10.21 10.97
CA VAL A 28 4.29 -10.48 11.46
C VAL A 28 3.33 -9.38 11.01
N GLU A 29 3.77 -8.12 11.07
CA GLU A 29 3.02 -6.97 10.55
C GLU A 29 2.79 -7.11 9.04
N LEU A 30 3.80 -7.56 8.29
CA LEU A 30 3.69 -7.83 6.85
C LEU A 30 2.70 -8.96 6.56
N GLU A 31 2.79 -10.08 7.28
CA GLU A 31 1.86 -11.18 7.14
C GLU A 31 0.42 -10.73 7.43
N ALA A 32 0.20 -9.96 8.49
CA ALA A 32 -1.12 -9.43 8.82
C ALA A 32 -1.70 -8.54 7.71
N LEU A 33 -0.86 -7.75 7.02
CA LEU A 33 -1.28 -6.95 5.86
C LEU A 33 -1.74 -7.83 4.69
N THR A 34 -1.14 -9.01 4.49
CA THR A 34 -1.54 -9.91 3.39
C THR A 34 -2.92 -10.53 3.57
N TRP A 35 -3.45 -10.55 4.79
CA TRP A 35 -4.80 -11.05 5.08
C TRP A 35 -5.88 -9.99 4.96
N GLN A 36 -5.50 -8.73 4.75
CA GLN A 36 -6.48 -7.64 4.63
C GLN A 36 -7.17 -7.67 3.27
N THR A 37 -8.45 -7.30 3.28
CA THR A 37 -9.22 -7.14 2.04
C THR A 37 -8.93 -5.80 1.38
N THR A 38 -9.21 -5.69 0.09
CA THR A 38 -9.14 -4.40 -0.63
C THR A 38 -9.98 -3.33 0.05
N ASP A 39 -11.17 -3.67 0.55
CA ASP A 39 -12.06 -2.73 1.28
C ASP A 39 -11.38 -2.15 2.52
N THR A 40 -10.66 -2.98 3.28
CA THR A 40 -9.87 -2.53 4.44
C THR A 40 -8.86 -1.48 4.04
N PHE A 41 -8.10 -1.72 2.96
CA PHE A 41 -7.10 -0.77 2.47
C PHE A 41 -7.74 0.51 1.96
N THR A 42 -8.85 0.42 1.23
CA THR A 42 -9.60 1.59 0.76
C THR A 42 -9.98 2.47 1.93
N ARG A 43 -10.56 1.91 3.01
CA ARG A 43 -10.92 2.68 4.21
C ARG A 43 -9.72 3.25 4.95
N MET A 44 -8.60 2.53 5.03
CA MET A 44 -7.36 3.09 5.60
C MET A 44 -6.86 4.31 4.82
N LEU A 45 -7.13 4.34 3.51
CA LEU A 45 -6.72 5.42 2.63
C LEU A 45 -7.75 6.55 2.52
N GLU A 46 -8.97 6.36 3.00
CA GLU A 46 -10.02 7.40 3.02
C GLU A 46 -9.53 8.64 3.78
N GLY A 47 -9.58 9.80 3.13
CA GLY A 47 -9.08 11.07 3.68
C GLY A 47 -7.55 11.26 3.61
N SER A 48 -6.77 10.22 3.30
CA SER A 48 -5.31 10.28 3.15
C SER A 48 -4.84 10.63 1.72
N ILE A 49 -5.76 10.65 0.75
CA ILE A 49 -5.53 11.15 -0.61
C ILE A 49 -5.63 12.69 -0.59
N GLY A 50 -4.64 13.37 0.00
CA GLY A 50 -4.43 14.79 -0.23
C GLY A 50 -4.15 15.06 -1.73
N PRO A 51 -4.34 16.30 -2.23
CA PRO A 51 -4.34 16.59 -3.67
C PRO A 51 -3.07 16.02 -4.30
N CYS A 52 -3.27 15.02 -5.16
CA CYS A 52 -2.22 14.55 -6.06
C CYS A 52 -1.84 15.80 -6.87
N GLN A 53 -0.69 16.41 -6.59
CA GLN A 53 -0.20 17.45 -7.48
C GLN A 53 -0.10 16.79 -8.85
N PRO A 54 -0.84 17.28 -9.86
CA PRO A 54 -0.87 16.67 -11.18
C PRO A 54 0.41 17.07 -11.89
N GLU A 55 1.56 16.57 -11.43
CA GLU A 55 2.75 16.59 -12.24
C GLU A 55 2.68 15.36 -13.13
N LEU A 56 2.07 15.59 -14.30
CA LEU A 56 1.93 14.67 -15.44
C LEU A 56 0.72 13.75 -15.34
N ALA A 57 -0.34 14.15 -16.04
CA ALA A 57 -1.37 13.24 -16.53
C ALA A 57 -0.70 12.08 -17.29
N VAL A 58 -0.59 10.93 -16.64
CA VAL A 58 -0.40 9.65 -17.32
C VAL A 58 -1.75 8.98 -17.24
N GLY A 59 -2.29 8.63 -18.42
CA GLY A 59 -3.64 8.11 -18.61
C GLY A 59 -4.02 7.04 -17.59
N GLU A 60 -5.30 7.03 -17.23
CA GLU A 60 -5.88 6.12 -16.24
C GLU A 60 -5.32 4.71 -16.41
N PRO A 61 -4.74 4.08 -15.36
CA PRO A 61 -4.48 2.66 -15.42
C PRO A 61 -5.83 1.94 -15.52
N ASP A 62 -6.01 1.17 -16.59
CA ASP A 62 -7.10 0.22 -16.78
C ASP A 62 -7.12 -0.76 -15.61
N PHE A 63 -7.84 -0.40 -14.55
CA PHE A 63 -8.27 -1.36 -13.55
C PHE A 63 -9.31 -2.25 -14.22
N VAL A 64 -8.84 -3.35 -14.83
CA VAL A 64 -9.68 -4.48 -15.21
C VAL A 64 -10.55 -4.82 -14.01
N LYS A 65 -11.86 -4.56 -14.12
CA LYS A 65 -12.85 -5.07 -13.18
C LYS A 65 -12.78 -6.58 -13.27
N SER A 66 -12.10 -7.21 -12.31
CA SER A 66 -12.18 -8.65 -12.10
C SER A 66 -13.52 -8.93 -11.42
N ASP A 67 -14.59 -8.87 -12.21
CA ASP A 67 -15.88 -9.44 -11.88
C ASP A 67 -16.30 -10.37 -13.03
N ASP A 68 -15.75 -11.58 -12.99
CA ASP A 68 -16.41 -12.74 -13.56
C ASP A 68 -16.28 -13.88 -12.56
N ARG A 69 -17.09 -13.78 -11.49
CA ARG A 69 -17.43 -14.93 -10.66
C ARG A 69 -18.88 -15.26 -10.95
N ALA A 70 -19.13 -15.89 -12.09
CA ALA A 70 -20.40 -16.54 -12.34
C ALA A 70 -20.64 -17.61 -11.24
N PRO A 71 -21.77 -17.59 -10.51
CA PRO A 71 -22.20 -18.74 -9.75
C PRO A 71 -22.93 -19.72 -10.67
N LEU A 72 -22.40 -20.94 -10.75
CA LEU A 72 -22.99 -22.23 -11.19
C LEU A 72 -23.83 -22.26 -12.48
#